data_AF-A0A5J4SC28-F1
#
_entry.id   AF-A0A5J4SC28-F1
#
_cell.length_a   1.000
_cell.length_b   1.000
_cell.length_c   1.000
_cell.angle_alpha   90.00
_cell.angle_beta   90.00
_cell.angle_gamma   90.00
#
_symmetry.space_group_name_H-M   'P 1'
#
loop_
_entity.id
_entity.type
_entity.pdbx_description
1 polymer ?
#
loop_
_entity_poly.entity_id
_entity_poly.type
_entity_poly.pdbx_seq_one_letter_code
_entity_poly.pdbx_strand_id
1 'polypeptide(L)'
;MKKIITVLLAFAAIVIPAKVLASDPAGMPAKFWTYPVVYALDEEVTWYIDVSGTSFPEGVDLYLWTWSPSEPDQGNSANSSEFAKLEYVGDGLYKKTLIPTEYYHMSVDDIQVSAGFWMRVKDKTGIMESDVIQIPWSVAEITTFTSSGKTAQIFPENFYLDTPVSILVNAEKVWVDGVQGGLVGKPSIHLHSGLNSFNNDALVEYQAWVPERVEKTMLKPIGNNIYKIDFIPREYYGVNEDFVMENIQFVLPATDWAAVGTDAGSKDFVFRVLGVPIPPDPVFYFFPQKLSQWDILTLVRTNNEKNSEGLVYTITAGNKILTGQFVGGKENRRAYINLLGELAGTTVTKITLKLDHLDGAEILTTDIPLVPLSELE
;
A
#
# COMPACT_ATOMS: atom_id res chain seq x y z
N MET A 1 36.28 71.68 22.90
CA MET A 1 36.59 70.93 21.66
C MET A 1 36.84 69.43 21.88
N LYS A 2 37.56 68.98 22.92
CA LYS A 2 37.77 67.53 23.19
C LYS A 2 36.48 66.73 23.50
N LYS A 3 35.45 67.34 24.07
CA LYS A 3 34.19 66.64 24.43
C LYS A 3 33.19 66.47 23.27
N ILE A 4 33.37 67.17 22.15
CA ILE A 4 32.48 67.05 20.98
C ILE A 4 32.98 65.97 20.01
N ILE A 5 34.30 65.77 19.93
CA ILE A 5 34.92 64.73 19.09
C ILE A 5 34.65 63.32 19.66
N THR A 6 34.61 63.15 20.99
CA THR A 6 34.30 61.86 21.62
C THR A 6 32.84 61.43 21.42
N VAL A 7 31.90 62.38 21.32
CA VAL A 7 30.48 62.10 21.08
C VAL A 7 30.22 61.77 19.61
N LEU A 8 30.96 62.37 18.67
CA LEU A 8 30.89 62.05 17.24
C LEU A 8 31.53 60.69 16.89
N LEU A 9 32.60 60.29 17.57
CA LEU A 9 33.17 58.93 17.43
C LEU A 9 32.27 57.86 18.09
N ALA A 10 31.56 58.19 19.17
CA ALA A 10 30.58 57.30 19.78
C ALA A 10 29.32 57.15 18.91
N PHE A 11 28.90 58.19 18.18
CA PHE A 11 27.79 58.09 17.21
C PHE A 11 28.19 57.36 15.92
N ALA A 12 29.43 57.50 15.45
CA ALA A 12 29.94 56.73 14.29
C ALA A 12 30.12 55.24 14.61
N ALA A 13 30.28 54.85 15.88
CA ALA A 13 30.30 53.46 16.31
C ALA A 13 28.90 52.84 16.52
N ILE A 14 27.83 53.66 16.53
CA ILE A 14 26.42 53.20 16.65
C ILE A 14 25.75 53.08 15.28
N VAL A 15 26.40 53.54 14.20
CA VAL A 15 26.00 53.22 12.82
C VAL A 15 26.92 52.13 12.26
N ILE A 16 27.12 51.06 13.03
CA ILE A 16 27.24 49.75 12.38
C ILE A 16 25.86 49.57 11.74
N PRO A 17 25.74 49.44 10.40
CA PRO A 17 24.45 49.13 9.83
C PRO A 17 23.98 47.87 10.54
N ALA A 18 22.85 47.96 11.22
CA ALA A 18 22.02 46.83 11.55
C ALA A 18 21.50 46.23 10.22
N LYS A 19 22.42 45.81 9.34
CA LYS A 19 22.31 44.51 8.72
C LYS A 19 22.51 43.51 9.85
N VAL A 20 21.49 43.43 10.71
CA VAL A 20 21.01 42.12 11.15
C VAL A 20 21.10 41.25 9.91
N LEU A 21 21.81 40.13 9.99
CA LEU A 21 21.88 39.09 8.97
C LEU A 21 20.44 38.73 8.60
N ALA A 22 19.84 39.48 7.68
CA ALA A 22 18.53 39.19 7.15
C ALA A 22 18.81 38.08 6.15
N SER A 23 18.30 36.90 6.43
CA SER A 23 18.27 35.87 5.42
C SER A 23 17.38 36.35 4.27
N ASP A 24 17.85 36.14 3.05
CA ASP A 24 17.06 36.34 1.84
C ASP A 24 16.09 35.15 1.75
N PRO A 25 14.77 35.37 1.95
CA PRO A 25 13.81 34.28 1.96
C PRO A 25 13.71 33.68 0.56
N ALA A 26 14.01 32.39 0.45
CA ALA A 26 13.89 31.63 -0.80
C ALA A 26 12.45 31.20 -1.08
N GLY A 27 11.58 31.17 -0.06
CA GLY A 27 10.21 30.70 -0.16
C GLY A 27 10.05 29.21 0.16
N MET A 28 8.83 28.69 -0.05
CA MET A 28 8.43 27.33 0.30
C MET A 28 8.87 26.33 -0.78
N PRO A 29 9.52 25.20 -0.43
CA PRO A 29 9.75 24.10 -1.35
C PRO A 29 8.43 23.61 -1.96
N ALA A 30 8.44 23.24 -3.25
CA ALA A 30 7.24 22.81 -3.96
C ALA A 30 6.67 21.52 -3.36
N LYS A 31 7.56 20.61 -2.96
CA LYS A 31 7.19 19.33 -2.35
C LYS A 31 8.35 18.79 -1.51
N PHE A 32 8.01 18.00 -0.50
CA PHE A 32 8.98 17.22 0.26
C PHE A 32 8.34 15.92 0.75
N TRP A 33 9.10 14.83 0.73
CA TRP A 33 8.61 13.49 1.07
C TRP A 33 9.76 12.59 1.51
N THR A 34 9.44 11.38 1.95
CA THR A 34 10.42 10.38 2.35
C THR A 34 10.28 9.10 1.55
N TYR A 35 11.38 8.37 1.41
CA TYR A 35 11.37 6.96 1.06
C TYR A 35 12.25 6.20 2.06
N PRO A 36 11.70 5.21 2.79
CA PRO A 36 10.32 4.73 2.72
C PRO A 36 9.28 5.76 3.24
N VAL A 37 8.01 5.58 2.88
CA VAL A 37 6.91 6.48 3.31
C VAL A 37 6.67 6.35 4.80
N VAL A 38 6.74 5.12 5.31
CA VAL A 38 6.70 4.79 6.73
C VAL A 38 8.02 4.16 7.16
N TYR A 39 8.67 4.74 8.17
CA TYR A 39 9.97 4.28 8.66
C TYR A 39 10.05 4.33 10.18
N ALA A 40 10.78 3.37 10.77
CA ALA A 40 11.18 3.45 12.17
C ALA A 40 12.31 4.48 12.34
N LEU A 41 12.42 5.11 13.50
CA LEU A 41 13.37 6.23 13.70
C LEU A 41 14.85 5.78 13.75
N ASP A 42 15.09 4.48 13.88
CA ASP A 42 16.37 3.79 13.82
C ASP A 42 16.61 3.08 12.47
N GLU A 43 15.82 3.41 11.46
CA GLU A 43 15.95 2.91 10.10
C GLU A 43 16.47 3.99 9.15
N GLU A 44 17.19 3.56 8.11
CA GLU A 44 17.62 4.43 7.03
C GLU A 44 16.42 4.96 6.24
N VAL A 45 16.38 6.27 6.05
CA VAL A 45 15.37 6.97 5.29
C VAL A 45 16.05 7.99 4.37
N THR A 46 15.49 8.15 3.18
CA THR A 46 15.86 9.23 2.27
C THR A 46 14.80 10.32 2.30
N TRP A 47 15.21 11.53 2.63
CA TRP A 47 14.39 12.73 2.54
C TRP A 47 14.60 13.37 1.17
N TYR A 48 13.50 13.67 0.48
CA TYR A 48 13.49 14.35 -0.80
C TYR A 48 12.86 15.72 -0.62
N ILE A 49 13.49 16.73 -1.20
CA ILE A 49 13.05 18.12 -1.14
C ILE A 49 13.14 18.70 -2.55
N ASP A 50 11.99 18.99 -3.14
CA ASP A 50 11.86 19.69 -4.41
C ASP A 50 11.81 21.19 -4.13
N VAL A 51 12.92 21.87 -4.44
CA VAL A 51 13.07 23.31 -4.22
C VAL A 51 12.68 24.15 -5.43
N SER A 52 12.06 23.57 -6.47
CA SER A 52 11.60 24.32 -7.66
C SER A 52 10.57 25.41 -7.34
N GLY A 53 9.89 25.31 -6.19
CA GLY A 53 8.99 26.34 -5.65
C GLY A 53 9.68 27.53 -4.98
N THR A 54 11.02 27.50 -4.89
CA THR A 54 11.83 28.51 -4.21
C THR A 54 12.61 29.38 -5.21
N SER A 55 13.34 30.37 -4.70
CA SER A 55 14.28 31.18 -5.47
C SER A 55 15.73 30.68 -5.43
N PHE A 56 15.99 29.45 -4.96
CA PHE A 56 17.34 28.89 -5.01
C PHE A 56 17.81 28.76 -6.47
N PRO A 57 19.05 29.17 -6.80
CA PRO A 57 19.61 28.90 -8.11
C PRO A 57 19.71 27.40 -8.38
N GLU A 58 19.47 27.00 -9.63
CA GLU A 58 19.58 25.59 -10.03
C GLU A 58 20.99 25.04 -9.80
N GLY A 59 21.09 23.84 -9.21
CA GLY A 59 22.35 23.13 -8.96
C GLY A 59 23.27 23.76 -7.90
N VAL A 60 22.80 24.74 -7.12
CA VAL A 60 23.56 25.30 -6.01
C VAL A 60 23.72 24.28 -4.87
N ASP A 61 24.84 24.31 -4.16
CA ASP A 61 25.00 23.50 -2.96
C ASP A 61 24.01 23.95 -1.87
N LEU A 62 23.14 23.03 -1.45
CA LEU A 62 22.15 23.24 -0.40
C LEU A 62 22.43 22.35 0.82
N TYR A 63 22.03 22.85 1.97
CA TYR A 63 22.31 22.26 3.28
C TYR A 63 21.06 22.22 4.13
N LEU A 64 20.98 21.17 4.94
CA LEU A 64 19.89 20.94 5.87
C LEU A 64 20.16 21.66 7.20
N TRP A 65 19.30 22.60 7.57
CA TRP A 65 19.33 23.21 8.90
C TRP A 65 18.14 22.75 9.73
N THR A 66 18.39 21.92 10.73
CA THR A 66 17.35 21.37 11.61
C THR A 66 17.54 21.89 13.04
N TRP A 67 16.43 22.08 13.76
CA TRP A 67 16.45 22.44 15.19
C TRP A 67 15.55 21.56 16.05
N SER A 68 14.86 20.60 15.43
CA SER A 68 14.09 19.58 16.11
C SER A 68 14.30 18.24 15.40
N PRO A 69 14.50 17.12 16.14
CA PRO A 69 14.55 16.99 17.61
C PRO A 69 15.79 17.62 18.28
N SER A 70 16.87 17.88 17.54
CA SER A 70 18.04 18.64 17.98
C SER A 70 18.65 19.42 16.81
N GLU A 71 19.73 20.17 17.03
CA GLU A 71 20.54 20.83 15.99
C GLU A 71 21.86 20.08 15.82
N PRO A 72 21.96 19.11 14.89
CA PRO A 72 23.14 18.25 14.77
C PRO A 72 24.33 18.94 14.10
N ASP A 73 24.10 19.99 13.29
CA ASP A 73 25.16 20.83 12.69
C ASP A 73 25.38 22.12 13.50
N GLN A 74 25.26 22.04 14.83
CA GLN A 74 25.32 23.20 15.71
C GLN A 74 26.62 23.99 15.55
N GLY A 75 26.50 25.31 15.46
CA GLY A 75 27.64 26.24 15.30
C GLY A 75 28.04 26.49 13.84
N ASN A 76 27.42 25.82 12.87
CA ASN A 76 27.68 25.98 11.44
C ASN A 76 26.57 26.77 10.72
N SER A 77 25.86 27.65 11.42
CA SER A 77 24.73 28.41 10.84
C SER A 77 25.15 29.29 9.66
N ALA A 78 26.26 30.03 9.80
CA ALA A 78 26.81 30.93 8.78
C ALA A 78 27.82 30.27 7.83
N ASN A 79 28.13 28.99 8.02
CA ASN A 79 29.04 28.21 7.18
C ASN A 79 28.75 26.72 7.36
N SER A 80 27.74 26.24 6.65
CA SER A 80 27.24 24.88 6.75
C SER A 80 28.34 23.86 6.49
N SER A 81 28.36 22.80 7.29
CA SER A 81 29.36 21.74 7.12
C SER A 81 28.92 20.72 6.06
N GLU A 82 29.86 19.95 5.53
CA GLU A 82 29.55 18.89 4.56
C GLU A 82 28.66 17.78 5.16
N PHE A 83 28.61 17.67 6.50
CA PHE A 83 27.70 16.75 7.19
C PHE A 83 26.23 17.07 6.85
N ALA A 84 25.86 18.36 6.78
CA ALA A 84 24.50 18.80 6.48
C ALA A 84 24.19 18.91 4.99
N LYS A 85 25.17 18.69 4.10
CA LYS A 85 25.01 18.87 2.65
C LYS A 85 23.98 17.89 2.07
N LEU A 86 23.13 18.41 1.19
CA LEU A 86 22.17 17.65 0.40
C LEU A 86 22.81 17.20 -0.93
N GLU A 87 22.39 16.05 -1.44
CA GLU A 87 22.77 15.57 -2.76
C GLU A 87 21.78 16.10 -3.80
N TYR A 88 22.28 16.76 -4.84
CA TYR A 88 21.47 17.26 -5.96
C TYR A 88 21.19 16.13 -6.96
N VAL A 89 19.92 15.94 -7.31
CA VAL A 89 19.43 14.87 -8.19
C VAL A 89 19.13 15.39 -9.61
N GLY A 90 18.82 16.68 -9.76
CA GLY A 90 18.37 17.29 -11.03
C GLY A 90 17.01 17.97 -10.87
N ASP A 91 16.70 18.94 -11.74
CA ASP A 91 15.39 19.61 -11.81
C ASP A 91 14.87 20.15 -10.47
N GLY A 92 15.75 20.82 -9.71
CA GLY A 92 15.43 21.35 -8.38
C GLY A 92 15.23 20.30 -7.28
N LEU A 93 15.47 19.01 -7.54
CA LEU A 93 15.34 17.94 -6.54
C LEU A 93 16.64 17.71 -5.79
N TYR A 94 16.56 17.71 -4.46
CA TYR A 94 17.65 17.37 -3.55
C TYR A 94 17.23 16.22 -2.64
N LYS A 95 18.22 15.45 -2.17
CA LYS A 95 17.98 14.38 -1.20
C LYS A 95 19.03 14.31 -0.09
N LYS A 96 18.64 13.68 1.01
CA LYS A 96 19.54 13.25 2.10
C LYS A 96 19.12 11.87 2.60
N THR A 97 20.03 10.92 2.53
CA THR A 97 19.86 9.59 3.16
C THR A 97 20.53 9.61 4.52
N LEU A 98 19.80 9.19 5.56
CA LEU A 98 20.25 9.18 6.95
C LEU A 98 19.48 8.16 7.79
N ILE A 99 20.02 7.82 8.96
CA ILE A 99 19.29 7.16 10.04
C ILE A 99 19.00 8.22 11.10
N PRO A 100 17.73 8.50 11.49
CA PRO A 100 17.41 9.63 12.36
C PRO A 100 18.11 9.59 13.73
N THR A 101 18.16 8.43 14.38
CA THR A 101 18.89 8.27 15.66
C THR A 101 20.38 8.58 15.52
N GLU A 102 21.00 8.21 14.40
CA GLU A 102 22.40 8.50 14.12
C GLU A 102 22.64 9.96 13.76
N TYR A 103 21.78 10.55 12.91
CA TYR A 103 21.91 11.94 12.45
C TYR A 103 21.72 12.94 13.58
N TYR A 104 20.74 12.71 14.47
CA TYR A 104 20.44 13.60 15.59
C TYR A 104 21.18 13.23 16.89
N HIS A 105 21.89 12.10 16.91
CA HIS A 105 22.55 11.54 18.09
C HIS A 105 21.60 11.38 19.29
N MET A 106 20.39 10.88 19.02
CA MET A 106 19.30 10.75 20.00
C MET A 106 18.72 9.34 19.97
N SER A 107 18.11 8.92 21.09
CA SER A 107 17.39 7.65 21.15
C SER A 107 16.06 7.72 20.38
N VAL A 108 15.48 6.57 20.03
CA VAL A 108 14.14 6.50 19.43
C VAL A 108 13.12 7.21 20.32
N ASP A 109 13.12 6.93 21.62
CA ASP A 109 12.18 7.51 22.58
C ASP A 109 12.28 9.04 22.65
N ASP A 110 13.50 9.58 22.66
CA ASP A 110 13.71 11.04 22.70
C ASP A 110 13.21 11.72 21.42
N ILE A 111 13.40 11.09 20.26
CA ILE A 111 12.88 11.61 19.00
C ILE A 111 11.34 11.50 19.00
N GLN A 112 10.75 10.39 19.42
CA GLN A 112 9.30 10.17 19.41
C GLN A 112 8.52 11.23 20.21
N VAL A 113 9.07 11.72 21.33
CA VAL A 113 8.43 12.74 22.15
C VAL A 113 8.73 14.18 21.71
N SER A 114 9.53 14.36 20.66
CA SER A 114 9.86 15.67 20.10
C SER A 114 8.70 16.28 19.30
N ALA A 115 8.90 17.49 18.79
CA ALA A 115 7.94 18.14 17.90
C ALA A 115 8.01 17.62 16.44
N GLY A 116 8.87 16.63 16.15
CA GLY A 116 9.16 16.15 14.80
C GLY A 116 10.37 16.83 14.18
N PHE A 117 10.58 16.58 12.90
CA PHE A 117 11.75 17.06 12.17
C PHE A 117 11.50 18.45 11.57
N TRP A 118 11.71 19.49 12.37
CA TRP A 118 11.57 20.89 11.93
C TRP A 118 12.88 21.44 11.38
N MET A 119 12.80 22.06 10.20
CA MET A 119 13.99 22.45 9.45
C MET A 119 13.75 23.58 8.43
N ARG A 120 14.86 24.06 7.88
CA ARG A 120 14.95 24.82 6.62
C ARG A 120 16.00 24.18 5.72
N VAL A 121 15.88 24.44 4.42
CA VAL A 121 16.98 24.28 3.46
C VAL A 121 17.66 25.64 3.34
N LYS A 122 18.99 25.67 3.27
CA LYS A 122 19.76 26.90 3.13
C LYS A 122 20.95 26.73 2.21
N ASP A 123 21.45 27.85 1.70
CA ASP A 123 22.76 27.87 1.05
C ASP A 123 23.90 27.65 2.06
N LYS A 124 25.13 27.52 1.57
CA LYS A 124 26.31 27.30 2.42
C LYS A 124 26.49 28.38 3.49
N THR A 125 26.14 29.62 3.17
CA THR A 125 26.38 30.80 4.01
C THR A 125 25.24 31.08 5.00
N GLY A 126 24.10 30.42 4.86
CA GLY A 126 22.87 30.75 5.59
C GLY A 126 22.30 32.12 5.21
N ILE A 127 22.71 32.70 4.08
CA ILE A 127 22.13 33.96 3.59
C ILE A 127 20.78 33.65 2.95
N MET A 128 20.71 32.67 2.06
CA MET A 128 19.45 32.25 1.46
C MET A 128 18.87 31.04 2.20
N GLU A 129 17.60 31.12 2.59
CA GLU A 129 16.90 30.08 3.37
C GLU A 129 15.47 29.85 2.86
N SER A 130 15.04 28.60 2.77
CA SER A 130 13.64 28.25 2.51
C SER A 130 12.75 28.68 3.68
N ASP A 131 11.43 28.69 3.46
CA ASP A 131 10.47 28.69 4.55
C ASP A 131 10.66 27.46 5.46
N VAL A 132 10.07 27.52 6.67
CA VAL A 132 10.10 26.41 7.62
C VAL A 132 9.28 25.25 7.07
N ILE A 133 9.88 24.06 7.06
CA ILE A 133 9.22 22.81 6.71
C ILE A 133 9.33 21.81 7.87
N GLN A 134 8.42 20.85 7.87
CA GLN A 134 8.49 19.66 8.72
C GLN A 134 8.51 18.45 7.80
N ILE A 135 9.65 17.77 7.69
CA ILE A 135 9.71 16.56 6.86
C ILE A 135 8.82 15.48 7.49
N PRO A 136 8.08 14.68 6.70
CA PRO A 136 7.24 13.62 7.23
C PRO A 136 8.03 12.66 8.11
N TRP A 137 7.40 12.22 9.20
CA TRP A 137 7.93 11.25 10.14
C TRP A 137 6.80 10.33 10.59
N SER A 138 7.11 9.07 10.88
CA SER A 138 6.06 8.03 10.91
C SER A 138 5.51 7.70 12.28
N VAL A 139 5.81 8.51 13.31
CA VAL A 139 5.40 8.25 14.70
C VAL A 139 3.87 8.19 14.82
N ALA A 140 3.17 9.14 14.18
CA ALA A 140 1.72 9.21 14.23
C ALA A 140 1.07 8.07 13.44
N GLU A 141 1.59 7.73 12.26
CA GLU A 141 1.12 6.67 11.39
C GLU A 141 1.24 5.30 12.07
N ILE A 142 2.41 5.00 12.65
CA ILE A 142 2.67 3.73 13.35
C ILE A 142 1.79 3.64 14.60
N THR A 143 1.68 4.72 15.39
CA THR A 143 0.87 4.74 16.62
C THR A 143 -0.62 4.57 16.30
N THR A 144 -1.10 5.27 15.29
CA THR A 144 -2.50 5.20 14.83
C THR A 144 -2.82 3.82 14.27
N PHE A 145 -1.94 3.27 13.44
CA PHE A 145 -2.13 1.92 12.90
C PHE A 145 -2.19 0.88 14.02
N THR A 146 -1.21 0.91 14.94
CA THR A 146 -1.11 -0.03 16.07
C THR A 146 -2.37 0.00 16.94
N SER A 147 -2.94 1.19 17.19
CA SER A 147 -4.15 1.36 18.01
C SER A 147 -5.47 1.17 17.24
N SER A 148 -5.46 1.19 15.90
CA SER A 148 -6.67 1.11 15.08
C SER A 148 -7.37 -0.25 15.08
N GLY A 149 -6.64 -1.32 15.43
CA GLY A 149 -7.13 -2.71 15.30
C GLY A 149 -7.20 -3.22 13.85
N LYS A 150 -6.75 -2.45 12.86
CA LYS A 150 -6.69 -2.88 11.46
C LYS A 150 -5.64 -3.98 11.26
N THR A 151 -5.91 -4.87 10.31
CA THR A 151 -4.98 -5.95 9.90
C THR A 151 -3.83 -5.42 9.06
N ALA A 152 -4.13 -4.57 8.08
CA ALA A 152 -3.15 -3.94 7.20
C ALA A 152 -3.59 -2.53 6.81
N GLN A 153 -2.64 -1.66 6.48
CA GLN A 153 -2.91 -0.32 5.98
C GLN A 153 -1.79 0.13 5.01
N ILE A 154 -2.17 0.77 3.91
CA ILE A 154 -1.25 1.37 2.94
C ILE A 154 -1.08 2.87 3.19
N PHE A 155 0.14 3.37 2.99
CA PHE A 155 0.51 4.77 3.13
C PHE A 155 1.27 5.23 1.88
N PRO A 156 0.90 6.38 1.27
CA PRO A 156 -0.34 7.13 1.53
C PRO A 156 -1.60 6.32 1.16
N GLU A 157 -2.75 6.70 1.72
CA GLU A 157 -4.04 6.06 1.34
C GLU A 157 -4.39 6.31 -0.13
N ASN A 158 -3.99 7.47 -0.67
CA ASN A 158 -4.10 7.80 -2.08
C ASN A 158 -2.75 7.53 -2.75
N PHE A 159 -2.66 6.42 -3.47
CA PHE A 159 -1.45 5.98 -4.15
C PHE A 159 -1.69 5.74 -5.64
N TYR A 160 -0.62 5.87 -6.41
CA TYR A 160 -0.57 5.67 -7.85
C TYR A 160 0.62 4.79 -8.20
N LEU A 161 0.73 4.42 -9.48
CA LEU A 161 1.74 3.48 -9.94
C LEU A 161 3.18 3.96 -9.68
N ASP A 162 3.39 5.27 -9.81
CA ASP A 162 4.69 5.94 -9.72
C ASP A 162 4.98 6.58 -8.35
N THR A 163 4.07 6.41 -7.39
CA THR A 163 4.27 6.96 -6.05
C THR A 163 4.80 5.89 -5.12
N PRO A 164 5.82 6.19 -4.30
CA PRO A 164 6.24 5.27 -3.25
C PRO A 164 5.11 4.96 -2.28
N VAL A 165 5.06 3.73 -1.81
CA VAL A 165 4.11 3.27 -0.80
C VAL A 165 4.82 2.47 0.28
N SER A 166 4.21 2.47 1.46
CA SER A 166 4.52 1.56 2.57
C SER A 166 3.24 0.84 2.98
N ILE A 167 3.27 -0.48 3.10
CA ILE A 167 2.18 -1.27 3.68
C ILE A 167 2.60 -1.70 5.07
N LEU A 168 1.81 -1.32 6.08
CA LEU A 168 1.91 -1.86 7.43
C LEU A 168 0.98 -3.05 7.62
N VAL A 169 1.45 -4.06 8.35
CA VAL A 169 0.72 -5.29 8.68
C VAL A 169 0.84 -5.56 10.17
N ASN A 170 -0.29 -5.84 10.83
CA ASN A 170 -0.33 -6.27 12.22
C ASN A 170 -0.55 -7.79 12.26
N ALA A 171 0.52 -8.54 12.56
CA ALA A 171 0.48 -10.01 12.55
C ALA A 171 -0.50 -10.59 13.59
N GLU A 172 -0.83 -9.86 14.67
CA GLU A 172 -1.82 -10.27 15.66
C GLU A 172 -3.27 -10.23 15.14
N LYS A 173 -3.51 -9.48 14.07
CA LYS A 173 -4.86 -9.27 13.49
C LYS A 173 -5.08 -10.03 12.19
N VAL A 174 -4.00 -10.52 11.57
CA VAL A 174 -4.05 -11.34 10.35
C VAL A 174 -4.74 -12.67 10.64
N TRP A 175 -5.63 -13.09 9.74
CA TRP A 175 -6.35 -14.36 9.82
C TRP A 175 -5.57 -15.47 9.12
N VAL A 176 -5.44 -16.61 9.79
CA VAL A 176 -4.93 -17.87 9.23
C VAL A 176 -5.91 -18.96 9.66
N ASP A 177 -6.45 -19.71 8.72
CA ASP A 177 -7.41 -20.80 8.96
C ASP A 177 -8.58 -20.42 9.90
N GLY A 178 -9.08 -19.19 9.76
CA GLY A 178 -10.20 -18.69 10.56
C GLY A 178 -9.83 -18.22 11.97
N VAL A 179 -8.55 -18.05 12.29
CA VAL A 179 -8.07 -17.54 13.60
C VAL A 179 -7.12 -16.37 13.41
N GLN A 180 -7.27 -15.31 14.23
CA GLN A 180 -6.34 -14.17 14.23
C GLN A 180 -5.02 -14.51 14.96
N GLY A 181 -3.93 -13.90 14.50
CA GLY A 181 -2.62 -14.04 15.13
C GLY A 181 -1.78 -15.21 14.62
N GLY A 182 -2.25 -15.92 13.59
CA GLY A 182 -1.55 -17.10 13.04
C GLY A 182 -0.18 -16.80 12.40
N LEU A 183 0.16 -15.52 12.19
CA LEU A 183 1.47 -15.10 11.71
C LEU A 183 2.43 -14.63 12.83
N VAL A 184 1.98 -14.52 14.07
CA VAL A 184 2.85 -14.11 15.19
C VAL A 184 3.96 -15.14 15.39
N GLY A 185 5.21 -14.66 15.48
CA GLY A 185 6.38 -15.51 15.72
C GLY A 185 6.82 -16.36 14.53
N LYS A 186 6.23 -16.18 13.33
CA LYS A 186 6.72 -16.84 12.12
C LYS A 186 8.12 -16.31 11.74
N PRO A 187 9.03 -17.15 11.20
CA PRO A 187 10.40 -16.73 10.89
C PRO A 187 10.46 -15.58 9.87
N SER A 188 9.61 -15.64 8.85
CA SER A 188 9.42 -14.57 7.88
C SER A 188 7.96 -14.53 7.41
N ILE A 189 7.55 -13.35 6.97
CA ILE A 189 6.26 -13.09 6.33
C ILE A 189 6.59 -12.44 4.98
N HIS A 190 5.91 -12.88 3.92
CA HIS A 190 6.17 -12.43 2.55
C HIS A 190 4.91 -11.83 1.93
N LEU A 191 5.09 -10.88 1.02
CA LEU A 191 4.04 -10.30 0.19
C LEU A 191 3.90 -11.12 -1.09
N HIS A 192 2.87 -11.97 -1.17
CA HIS A 192 2.45 -12.56 -2.44
C HIS A 192 1.31 -11.70 -3.00
N SER A 193 1.57 -10.98 -4.08
CA SER A 193 0.72 -9.86 -4.50
C SER A 193 0.64 -9.69 -6.01
N GLY A 194 -0.43 -9.04 -6.46
CA GLY A 194 -0.55 -8.59 -7.84
C GLY A 194 -1.46 -7.38 -7.99
N LEU A 195 -1.33 -6.70 -9.14
CA LEU A 195 -2.23 -5.60 -9.50
C LEU A 195 -3.49 -6.12 -10.16
N ASN A 196 -4.60 -5.39 -9.99
CA ASN A 196 -5.87 -5.62 -10.71
C ASN A 196 -6.38 -7.06 -10.61
N SER A 197 -6.42 -7.59 -9.39
CA SER A 197 -6.82 -8.97 -9.07
C SER A 197 -5.87 -10.04 -9.58
N PHE A 198 -4.57 -9.91 -9.31
CA PHE A 198 -3.53 -10.83 -9.77
C PHE A 198 -3.47 -10.94 -11.30
N ASN A 199 -3.43 -9.81 -11.99
CA ASN A 199 -3.10 -9.83 -13.42
C ASN A 199 -1.74 -10.50 -13.61
N ASN A 200 -1.66 -11.50 -14.49
CA ASN A 200 -0.45 -12.27 -14.78
C ASN A 200 0.74 -11.39 -15.17
N ASP A 201 0.51 -10.27 -15.84
CA ASP A 201 1.56 -9.33 -16.25
C ASP A 201 2.01 -8.39 -15.12
N ALA A 202 1.36 -8.46 -13.95
CA ALA A 202 1.59 -7.59 -12.80
C ALA A 202 1.55 -8.39 -11.49
N LEU A 203 2.09 -9.61 -11.50
CA LEU A 203 2.14 -10.54 -10.38
C LEU A 203 3.56 -10.66 -9.83
N VAL A 204 3.69 -10.54 -8.52
CA VAL A 204 4.91 -10.86 -7.77
C VAL A 204 4.60 -11.98 -6.79
N GLU A 205 5.05 -13.18 -7.16
CA GLU A 205 4.88 -14.36 -6.34
C GLU A 205 5.99 -14.50 -5.31
N TYR A 206 5.61 -14.82 -4.08
CA TYR A 206 6.53 -15.44 -3.14
C TYR A 206 6.86 -16.87 -3.59
N GLN A 207 8.13 -17.13 -3.89
CA GLN A 207 8.66 -18.45 -4.25
C GLN A 207 9.79 -18.79 -3.27
N ALA A 208 9.50 -19.65 -2.29
CA ALA A 208 10.42 -19.97 -1.18
C ALA A 208 11.78 -20.53 -1.64
N TRP A 209 11.81 -21.15 -2.82
CA TRP A 209 13.00 -21.73 -3.44
C TRP A 209 13.81 -20.77 -4.32
N VAL A 210 13.38 -19.50 -4.48
CA VAL A 210 14.09 -18.49 -5.28
C VAL A 210 14.56 -17.36 -4.35
N PRO A 211 15.85 -17.31 -3.98
CA PRO A 211 16.37 -16.33 -3.00
C PRO A 211 16.01 -14.87 -3.32
N GLU A 212 16.09 -14.47 -4.59
CA GLU A 212 15.72 -13.11 -5.01
C GLU A 212 14.23 -12.80 -4.78
N ARG A 213 13.35 -13.79 -4.91
CA ARG A 213 11.90 -13.65 -4.62
C ARG A 213 11.64 -13.64 -3.12
N VAL A 214 12.37 -14.44 -2.36
CA VAL A 214 12.34 -14.40 -0.89
C VAL A 214 12.68 -13.00 -0.40
N GLU A 215 13.80 -12.43 -0.86
CA GLU A 215 14.24 -11.08 -0.48
C GLU A 215 13.25 -10.00 -0.91
N LYS A 216 12.85 -9.98 -2.19
CA LYS A 216 11.93 -8.98 -2.75
C LYS A 216 10.56 -8.94 -2.06
N THR A 217 10.08 -10.07 -1.55
CA THR A 217 8.74 -10.16 -0.95
C THR A 217 8.76 -10.08 0.57
N MET A 218 9.92 -10.17 1.22
CA MET A 218 10.00 -10.24 2.67
C MET A 218 9.55 -8.94 3.34
N LEU A 219 8.62 -9.03 4.28
CA LEU A 219 8.26 -7.91 5.13
C LEU A 219 9.31 -7.72 6.23
N LYS A 220 9.66 -6.46 6.50
CA LYS A 220 10.56 -6.05 7.57
C LYS A 220 9.79 -5.90 8.90
N PRO A 221 10.21 -6.53 10.01
CA PRO A 221 9.63 -6.28 11.32
C PRO A 221 10.01 -4.89 11.84
N ILE A 222 9.07 -4.17 12.45
CA ILE A 222 9.30 -2.86 13.07
C ILE A 222 8.88 -2.81 14.56
N GLY A 223 8.70 -3.98 15.18
CA GLY A 223 8.34 -4.14 16.60
C GLY A 223 6.85 -4.35 16.84
N ASN A 224 6.47 -4.82 18.04
CA ASN A 224 5.08 -5.06 18.45
C ASN A 224 4.24 -5.89 17.47
N ASN A 225 4.86 -6.92 16.87
CA ASN A 225 4.25 -7.77 15.84
C ASN A 225 3.77 -6.98 14.60
N ILE A 226 4.30 -5.78 14.40
CA ILE A 226 4.08 -4.95 13.22
C ILE A 226 5.20 -5.22 12.22
N TYR A 227 4.79 -5.40 10.97
CA TYR A 227 5.65 -5.64 9.83
C TYR A 227 5.37 -4.60 8.76
N LYS A 228 6.36 -4.33 7.90
CA LYS A 228 6.19 -3.42 6.77
C LYS A 228 6.85 -3.93 5.50
N ILE A 229 6.39 -3.40 4.37
CA ILE A 229 7.09 -3.50 3.09
C ILE A 229 6.92 -2.20 2.32
N ASP A 230 7.98 -1.77 1.66
CA ASP A 230 8.08 -0.49 0.96
C ASP A 230 8.43 -0.72 -0.49
N PHE A 231 7.75 -0.03 -1.40
CA PHE A 231 8.03 -0.14 -2.83
C PHE A 231 7.38 0.98 -3.63
N ILE A 232 7.82 1.16 -4.87
CA ILE A 232 7.08 1.92 -5.90
C ILE A 232 6.33 0.88 -6.75
N PRO A 233 4.98 0.93 -6.88
CA PRO A 233 4.23 -0.13 -7.55
C PRO A 233 4.72 -0.44 -8.97
N ARG A 234 5.01 0.57 -9.79
CA ARG A 234 5.52 0.37 -11.17
C ARG A 234 6.77 -0.49 -11.19
N GLU A 235 7.75 -0.15 -10.35
CA GLU A 235 9.03 -0.83 -10.25
C GLU A 235 8.88 -2.23 -9.65
N TYR A 236 8.05 -2.35 -8.61
CA TYR A 236 7.83 -3.60 -7.91
C TYR A 236 7.19 -4.66 -8.81
N TYR A 237 6.12 -4.30 -9.52
CA TYR A 237 5.39 -5.20 -10.41
C TYR A 237 5.97 -5.26 -11.82
N GLY A 238 6.89 -4.35 -12.18
CA GLY A 238 7.56 -4.35 -13.49
C GLY A 238 6.62 -4.01 -14.65
N VAL A 239 5.62 -3.17 -14.41
CA VAL A 239 4.59 -2.84 -15.41
C VAL A 239 4.95 -1.64 -16.28
N ASN A 240 4.47 -1.63 -17.52
CA ASN A 240 4.76 -0.58 -18.50
C ASN A 240 4.06 0.76 -18.20
N GLU A 241 4.51 1.84 -18.85
CA GLU A 241 4.01 3.23 -18.67
C GLU A 241 2.48 3.35 -18.78
N ASP A 242 1.88 2.61 -19.71
CA ASP A 242 0.45 2.63 -20.02
C ASP A 242 -0.41 1.78 -19.07
N PHE A 243 0.18 1.06 -18.11
CA PHE A 243 -0.57 0.20 -17.21
C PHE A 243 -1.46 1.01 -16.26
N VAL A 244 -2.76 0.73 -16.29
CA VAL A 244 -3.75 1.36 -15.40
C VAL A 244 -3.97 0.49 -14.17
N MET A 245 -3.53 0.96 -13.01
CA MET A 245 -3.77 0.30 -11.71
C MET A 245 -5.13 0.70 -11.12
N GLU A 246 -5.90 -0.33 -10.77
CA GLU A 246 -7.19 -0.26 -10.08
C GLU A 246 -7.04 -0.63 -8.60
N ASN A 247 -6.20 -1.63 -8.31
CA ASN A 247 -5.94 -2.11 -6.95
C ASN A 247 -4.60 -2.86 -6.83
N ILE A 248 -4.14 -2.97 -5.59
CA ILE A 248 -3.17 -3.97 -5.13
C ILE A 248 -3.94 -5.03 -4.36
N GLN A 249 -3.83 -6.29 -4.78
CA GLN A 249 -4.42 -7.45 -4.10
C GLN A 249 -3.31 -8.39 -3.62
N PHE A 250 -3.42 -8.91 -2.41
CA PHE A 250 -2.36 -9.73 -1.83
C PHE A 250 -2.81 -10.68 -0.72
N VAL A 251 -1.96 -11.66 -0.46
CA VAL A 251 -1.97 -12.52 0.73
C VAL A 251 -0.59 -12.52 1.38
N LEU A 252 -0.50 -13.03 2.60
CA LEU A 252 0.71 -12.96 3.43
C LEU A 252 1.22 -14.37 3.80
N PRO A 253 1.86 -15.10 2.88
CA PRO A 253 2.47 -16.38 3.22
C PRO A 253 3.62 -16.23 4.20
N ALA A 254 3.67 -17.12 5.19
CA ALA A 254 4.86 -17.35 5.99
C ALA A 254 5.89 -18.19 5.20
N THR A 255 7.10 -18.34 5.76
CA THR A 255 8.15 -19.21 5.21
C THR A 255 7.60 -20.55 4.74
N ASP A 256 7.99 -20.97 3.54
CA ASP A 256 7.59 -22.25 2.91
C ASP A 256 6.07 -22.46 2.77
N TRP A 257 5.29 -21.38 2.75
CA TRP A 257 3.83 -21.44 2.70
C TRP A 257 3.20 -22.18 3.90
N ALA A 258 3.92 -22.29 5.02
CA ALA A 258 3.48 -23.02 6.22
C ALA A 258 2.25 -22.39 6.91
N ALA A 259 1.91 -21.14 6.55
CA ALA A 259 0.69 -20.44 6.91
C ALA A 259 0.43 -19.38 5.84
N VAL A 260 -0.83 -19.09 5.54
CA VAL A 260 -1.21 -18.01 4.62
C VAL A 260 -2.11 -17.02 5.35
N GLY A 261 -1.59 -15.82 5.56
CA GLY A 261 -2.34 -14.71 6.15
C GLY A 261 -3.30 -14.09 5.15
N THR A 262 -4.55 -13.90 5.60
CA THR A 262 -5.66 -13.32 4.84
C THR A 262 -6.37 -12.26 5.68
N ASP A 263 -7.24 -11.49 5.03
CA ASP A 263 -8.20 -10.62 5.70
C ASP A 263 -9.38 -11.43 6.25
N ALA A 264 -10.24 -10.77 7.02
CA ALA A 264 -11.40 -11.38 7.65
C ALA A 264 -12.25 -12.18 6.65
N GLY A 265 -12.58 -13.42 7.02
CA GLY A 265 -13.37 -14.33 6.18
C GLY A 265 -12.57 -15.03 5.09
N SER A 266 -11.25 -15.21 5.28
CA SER A 266 -10.35 -15.88 4.33
C SER A 266 -10.28 -15.19 2.97
N LYS A 267 -10.40 -13.85 2.98
CA LYS A 267 -10.36 -13.03 1.76
C LYS A 267 -8.97 -12.47 1.56
N ASP A 268 -8.59 -12.25 0.32
CA ASP A 268 -7.38 -11.49 0.01
C ASP A 268 -7.51 -10.05 0.50
N PHE A 269 -6.38 -9.46 0.88
CA PHE A 269 -6.32 -8.03 1.12
C PHE A 269 -6.44 -7.28 -0.19
N VAL A 270 -7.20 -6.18 -0.20
CA VAL A 270 -7.38 -5.34 -1.39
C VAL A 270 -7.27 -3.87 -1.01
N PHE A 271 -6.22 -3.20 -1.49
CA PHE A 271 -6.11 -1.74 -1.47
C PHE A 271 -6.49 -1.18 -2.84
N ARG A 272 -7.50 -0.32 -2.88
CA ARG A 272 -8.02 0.27 -4.13
C ARG A 272 -7.43 1.66 -4.35
N VAL A 273 -7.15 1.97 -5.61
CA VAL A 273 -6.80 3.34 -6.02
C VAL A 273 -8.04 4.23 -5.93
N LEU A 274 -7.87 5.44 -5.39
CA LEU A 274 -8.96 6.40 -5.24
C LEU A 274 -9.60 6.74 -6.59
N GLY A 275 -10.93 6.81 -6.63
CA GLY A 275 -11.69 7.22 -7.82
C GLY A 275 -11.95 6.10 -8.84
N VAL A 276 -11.41 4.90 -8.63
CA VAL A 276 -11.72 3.74 -9.47
C VAL A 276 -13.05 3.12 -9.02
N PRO A 277 -14.04 2.93 -9.92
CA PRO A 277 -15.31 2.31 -9.58
C PRO A 277 -15.12 0.91 -8.98
N ILE A 278 -15.81 0.64 -7.87
CA ILE A 278 -15.82 -0.70 -7.27
C ILE A 278 -16.64 -1.62 -8.18
N PRO A 279 -16.07 -2.73 -8.69
CA PRO A 279 -16.84 -3.70 -9.46
C PRO A 279 -17.95 -4.28 -8.58
N PRO A 280 -19.17 -4.49 -9.09
CA PRO A 280 -20.24 -5.12 -8.33
C PRO A 280 -19.85 -6.57 -7.98
N ASP A 281 -20.33 -7.06 -6.83
CA ASP A 281 -20.08 -8.44 -6.39
C ASP A 281 -20.66 -9.47 -7.39
N PRO A 282 -20.03 -10.64 -7.54
CA PRO A 282 -20.58 -11.74 -8.34
C PRO A 282 -21.95 -12.17 -7.80
N VAL A 283 -22.92 -12.32 -8.70
CA VAL A 283 -24.27 -12.78 -8.34
C VAL A 283 -24.57 -14.06 -9.09
N PHE A 284 -24.93 -15.10 -8.33
CA PHE A 284 -25.42 -16.36 -8.87
C PHE A 284 -26.94 -16.47 -8.71
N TYR A 285 -27.62 -16.93 -9.76
CA TYR A 285 -29.02 -17.30 -9.71
C TYR A 285 -29.34 -18.36 -10.77
N PHE A 286 -30.51 -18.98 -10.66
CA PHE A 286 -31.01 -19.92 -11.65
C PHE A 286 -32.44 -19.57 -12.09
N PHE A 287 -32.82 -20.07 -13.26
CA PHE A 287 -34.14 -19.93 -13.85
C PHE A 287 -34.55 -21.25 -14.50
N PRO A 288 -35.83 -21.67 -14.40
CA PRO A 288 -36.90 -21.06 -13.61
C PRO A 288 -36.75 -21.25 -12.08
N GLN A 289 -37.38 -20.38 -11.28
CA GLN A 289 -37.33 -20.46 -9.81
C GLN A 289 -38.20 -21.59 -9.23
N LYS A 290 -39.27 -21.96 -9.95
CA LYS A 290 -39.98 -23.22 -9.75
C LYS A 290 -39.61 -24.13 -10.91
N LEU A 291 -39.06 -25.29 -10.59
CA LEU A 291 -38.42 -26.18 -11.54
C LEU A 291 -39.00 -27.58 -11.37
N SER A 292 -39.35 -28.25 -12.46
CA SER A 292 -39.66 -29.68 -12.47
C SER A 292 -38.53 -30.46 -13.16
N GLN A 293 -38.59 -31.79 -13.05
CA GLN A 293 -37.67 -32.69 -13.77
C GLN A 293 -37.79 -32.60 -15.31
N TRP A 294 -38.78 -31.86 -15.82
CA TRP A 294 -39.09 -31.75 -17.24
C TRP A 294 -38.62 -30.42 -17.86
N ASP A 295 -38.05 -29.53 -17.06
CA ASP A 295 -37.67 -28.19 -17.48
C ASP A 295 -36.22 -28.09 -17.98
N ILE A 296 -35.92 -26.96 -18.61
CA ILE A 296 -34.55 -26.56 -18.88
C ILE A 296 -34.10 -25.65 -17.72
N LEU A 297 -33.13 -26.13 -16.95
CA LEU A 297 -32.48 -25.35 -15.90
C LEU A 297 -31.43 -24.45 -16.54
N THR A 298 -31.59 -23.14 -16.37
CA THR A 298 -30.60 -22.14 -16.74
C THR A 298 -29.90 -21.66 -15.48
N LEU A 299 -28.58 -21.86 -15.41
CA LEU A 299 -27.73 -21.29 -14.37
C LEU A 299 -27.10 -20.00 -14.91
N VAL A 300 -27.05 -18.96 -14.09
CA VAL A 300 -26.47 -17.66 -14.49
C VAL A 300 -25.57 -17.13 -13.37
N ARG A 301 -24.37 -16.68 -13.76
CA ARG A 301 -23.49 -15.88 -12.88
C ARG A 301 -23.10 -14.58 -13.58
N THR A 302 -23.37 -13.45 -12.95
CA THR A 302 -23.01 -12.11 -13.45
C THR A 302 -21.92 -11.49 -12.60
N ASN A 303 -21.23 -10.49 -13.16
CA ASN A 303 -20.14 -9.76 -12.49
C ASN A 303 -18.99 -10.69 -12.04
N ASN A 304 -18.57 -11.59 -12.92
CA ASN A 304 -17.51 -12.55 -12.62
C ASN A 304 -16.16 -11.83 -12.45
N GLU A 305 -15.24 -12.50 -11.76
CA GLU A 305 -13.90 -12.01 -11.49
C GLU A 305 -13.13 -11.81 -12.81
N LYS A 306 -12.29 -10.76 -12.88
CA LYS A 306 -11.57 -10.35 -14.10
C LYS A 306 -10.70 -11.48 -14.68
N ASN A 307 -10.10 -12.28 -13.80
CA ASN A 307 -9.20 -13.39 -14.14
C ASN A 307 -9.84 -14.78 -13.93
N SER A 308 -11.17 -14.86 -13.84
CA SER A 308 -11.87 -16.13 -13.67
C SER A 308 -11.64 -17.03 -14.89
N GLU A 309 -11.03 -18.20 -14.72
CA GLU A 309 -10.74 -19.13 -15.82
C GLU A 309 -11.98 -19.82 -16.39
N GLY A 310 -13.06 -19.89 -15.61
CA GLY A 310 -14.27 -20.63 -15.98
C GLY A 310 -15.09 -20.97 -14.75
N LEU A 311 -16.28 -21.54 -14.97
CA LEU A 311 -17.10 -22.11 -13.90
C LEU A 311 -17.54 -23.50 -14.32
N VAL A 312 -17.60 -24.41 -13.35
CA VAL A 312 -18.05 -25.79 -13.51
C VAL A 312 -19.24 -25.99 -12.60
N TYR A 313 -20.30 -26.62 -13.11
CA TYR A 313 -21.39 -27.13 -12.27
C TYR A 313 -21.28 -28.64 -12.13
N THR A 314 -21.69 -29.13 -10.96
CA THR A 314 -22.00 -30.54 -10.70
C THR A 314 -23.42 -30.60 -10.13
N ILE A 315 -24.30 -31.36 -10.79
CA ILE A 315 -25.67 -31.60 -10.35
C ILE A 315 -25.80 -33.07 -9.95
N THR A 316 -26.16 -33.31 -8.69
CA THR A 316 -26.49 -34.66 -8.18
C THR A 316 -27.99 -34.81 -8.07
N ALA A 317 -28.55 -35.79 -8.79
CA ALA A 317 -29.99 -36.06 -8.85
C ALA A 317 -30.24 -37.57 -8.65
N GLY A 318 -30.48 -37.97 -7.40
CA GLY A 318 -30.56 -39.39 -7.05
C GLY A 318 -29.24 -40.10 -7.35
N ASN A 319 -29.26 -41.06 -8.28
CA ASN A 319 -28.07 -41.81 -8.70
C ASN A 319 -27.36 -41.21 -9.92
N LYS A 320 -27.84 -40.08 -10.46
CA LYS A 320 -27.23 -39.40 -11.62
C LYS A 320 -26.37 -38.23 -11.16
N ILE A 321 -25.24 -38.06 -11.82
CA ILE A 321 -24.33 -36.93 -11.67
C ILE A 321 -24.16 -36.29 -13.05
N LEU A 322 -24.48 -35.01 -13.16
CA LEU A 322 -24.33 -34.23 -14.38
C LEU A 322 -23.25 -33.17 -14.14
N THR A 323 -22.32 -33.04 -15.07
CA THR A 323 -21.28 -32.01 -15.01
C THR A 323 -21.25 -31.21 -16.30
N GLY A 324 -20.83 -29.95 -16.20
CA GLY A 324 -20.64 -29.11 -17.37
C GLY A 324 -20.02 -27.78 -17.01
N GLN A 325 -19.69 -27.00 -18.03
CA GLN A 325 -19.07 -25.69 -17.87
C GLN A 325 -20.04 -24.58 -18.27
N PHE A 326 -19.88 -23.43 -17.63
CA PHE A 326 -20.57 -22.23 -18.07
C PHE A 326 -19.88 -21.67 -19.31
N VAL A 327 -20.69 -21.13 -20.22
CA VAL A 327 -20.23 -20.35 -21.37
C VAL A 327 -20.43 -18.86 -21.11
N GLY A 328 -19.55 -18.02 -21.65
CA GLY A 328 -19.63 -16.57 -21.51
C GLY A 328 -18.36 -15.94 -20.95
N GLY A 329 -18.46 -14.69 -20.51
CA GLY A 329 -17.32 -13.88 -20.09
C GLY A 329 -17.55 -13.17 -18.75
N LYS A 330 -16.70 -12.18 -18.45
CA LYS A 330 -16.72 -11.44 -17.19
C LYS A 330 -18.14 -10.96 -16.79
N GLU A 331 -18.83 -10.28 -17.69
CA GLU A 331 -20.14 -9.68 -17.40
C GLU A 331 -21.24 -10.73 -17.15
N ASN A 332 -21.19 -11.86 -17.86
CA ASN A 332 -22.25 -12.85 -17.84
C ASN A 332 -21.75 -14.23 -18.28
N ARG A 333 -22.00 -15.23 -17.43
CA ARG A 333 -21.76 -16.65 -17.70
C ARG A 333 -23.06 -17.44 -17.51
N ARG A 334 -23.31 -18.42 -18.39
CA ARG A 334 -24.53 -19.23 -18.38
C ARG A 334 -24.26 -20.71 -18.62
N ALA A 335 -25.07 -21.56 -18.03
CA ALA A 335 -25.19 -22.97 -18.40
C ALA A 335 -26.67 -23.32 -18.61
N TYR A 336 -26.93 -24.20 -19.57
CA TYR A 336 -28.27 -24.66 -19.91
C TYR A 336 -28.32 -26.18 -19.79
N ILE A 337 -29.18 -26.69 -18.91
CA ILE A 337 -29.27 -28.11 -18.60
C ILE A 337 -30.68 -28.56 -18.93
N ASN A 338 -30.81 -29.47 -19.88
CA ASN A 338 -32.10 -30.05 -20.27
C ASN A 338 -32.46 -31.21 -19.33
N LEU A 339 -33.17 -30.92 -18.23
CA LEU A 339 -33.48 -31.94 -17.21
C LEU A 339 -34.41 -33.03 -17.75
N LEU A 340 -35.32 -32.70 -18.68
CA LEU A 340 -36.17 -33.70 -19.34
C LEU A 340 -35.34 -34.83 -19.98
N GLY A 341 -34.26 -34.48 -20.67
CA GLY A 341 -33.35 -35.45 -21.28
C GLY A 341 -32.51 -36.17 -20.22
N GLU A 342 -31.86 -35.39 -19.35
CA GLU A 342 -30.87 -35.90 -18.41
C GLU A 342 -31.49 -36.76 -17.29
N LEU A 343 -32.70 -36.46 -16.86
CA LEU A 343 -33.41 -37.14 -15.78
C LEU A 343 -34.46 -38.14 -16.26
N ALA A 344 -34.52 -38.42 -17.57
CA ALA A 344 -35.42 -39.43 -18.12
C ALA A 344 -35.33 -40.76 -17.36
N GLY A 345 -36.48 -41.32 -16.99
CA GLY A 345 -36.59 -42.58 -16.25
C GLY A 345 -36.17 -42.50 -14.77
N THR A 346 -35.94 -41.31 -14.22
CA THR A 346 -35.55 -41.10 -12.82
C THR A 346 -36.64 -40.29 -12.11
N THR A 347 -37.00 -40.69 -10.88
CA THR A 347 -37.92 -39.92 -10.03
C THR A 347 -37.11 -39.23 -8.94
N VAL A 348 -37.05 -37.90 -8.98
CA VAL A 348 -36.34 -37.08 -8.00
C VAL A 348 -37.18 -35.88 -7.61
N THR A 349 -37.16 -35.53 -6.32
CA THR A 349 -37.87 -34.38 -5.76
C THR A 349 -36.95 -33.19 -5.49
N LYS A 350 -35.64 -33.36 -5.70
CA LYS A 350 -34.63 -32.31 -5.59
C LYS A 350 -33.39 -32.67 -6.40
N ILE A 351 -32.60 -31.66 -6.70
CA ILE A 351 -31.23 -31.78 -7.18
C ILE A 351 -30.30 -31.02 -6.24
N THR A 352 -29.09 -31.54 -6.03
CA THR A 352 -28.03 -30.80 -5.33
C THR A 352 -27.11 -30.21 -6.38
N LEU A 353 -27.03 -28.88 -6.43
CA LEU A 353 -26.13 -28.13 -7.28
C LEU A 353 -24.88 -27.72 -6.49
N LYS A 354 -23.73 -28.12 -7.01
CA LYS A 354 -22.43 -27.59 -6.63
C LYS A 354 -21.89 -26.73 -7.77
N LEU A 355 -21.40 -25.54 -7.45
CA LEU A 355 -20.75 -24.62 -8.38
C LEU A 355 -19.31 -24.39 -7.92
N ASP A 356 -18.37 -24.62 -8.82
CA ASP A 356 -16.95 -24.45 -8.59
C ASP A 356 -16.35 -23.50 -9.65
N HIS A 357 -15.27 -22.82 -9.28
CA HIS A 357 -14.34 -22.26 -10.24
C HIS A 357 -13.67 -23.39 -11.04
N LEU A 358 -13.20 -23.09 -12.25
CA LEU A 358 -12.54 -24.10 -13.09
C LEU A 358 -11.27 -24.69 -12.45
N ASP A 359 -10.61 -23.92 -11.58
CA ASP A 359 -9.45 -24.32 -10.76
C ASP A 359 -9.83 -25.25 -9.58
N GLY A 360 -11.12 -25.49 -9.34
CA GLY A 360 -11.64 -26.37 -8.30
C GLY A 360 -12.04 -25.68 -6.99
N ALA A 361 -11.92 -24.35 -6.88
CA ALA A 361 -12.39 -23.64 -5.69
C ALA A 361 -13.93 -23.61 -5.62
N GLU A 362 -14.50 -24.07 -4.50
CA GLU A 362 -15.96 -24.13 -4.32
C GLU A 362 -16.55 -22.73 -4.14
N ILE A 363 -17.61 -22.44 -4.90
CA ILE A 363 -18.36 -21.18 -4.84
C ILE A 363 -19.61 -21.35 -3.98
N LEU A 364 -20.39 -22.38 -4.28
CA LEU A 364 -21.60 -22.70 -3.51
C LEU A 364 -22.01 -24.15 -3.70
N THR A 365 -22.63 -24.70 -2.66
CA THR A 365 -23.39 -25.95 -2.71
C THR A 365 -24.80 -25.68 -2.20
N THR A 366 -25.83 -26.03 -2.98
CA THR A 366 -27.22 -25.76 -2.63
C THR A 366 -28.18 -26.82 -3.18
N ASP A 367 -29.29 -27.05 -2.49
CA ASP A 367 -30.36 -27.93 -2.93
C ASP A 367 -31.44 -27.12 -3.66
N ILE A 368 -31.81 -27.56 -4.87
CA ILE A 368 -32.91 -26.99 -5.65
C ILE A 368 -34.06 -28.00 -5.64
N PRO A 369 -35.23 -27.66 -5.06
CA PRO A 369 -36.39 -28.55 -5.07
C PRO A 369 -36.95 -28.68 -6.48
N LEU A 370 -37.42 -29.90 -6.81
CA LEU A 370 -38.17 -30.18 -8.02
C LEU A 370 -39.64 -30.34 -7.67
N VAL A 371 -40.49 -29.49 -8.26
CA VAL A 371 -41.93 -29.55 -8.06
C VAL A 371 -42.60 -30.47 -9.10
N PRO A 372 -43.71 -31.13 -8.75
CA PRO A 372 -44.55 -31.82 -9.71
C PRO A 372 -45.08 -30.86 -10.79
N LEU A 373 -45.38 -31.40 -11.97
CA LEU A 373 -45.91 -30.61 -13.09
C LEU A 373 -47.20 -29.84 -12.69
N SER A 374 -48.03 -30.43 -11.83
CA SER A 374 -49.27 -29.83 -11.34
C SER A 374 -49.08 -28.57 -10.49
N GLU A 375 -47.87 -28.28 -10.03
CA GLU A 375 -47.55 -27.06 -9.26
C GLU A 375 -46.94 -25.94 -10.13
N LEU A 376 -46.73 -26.23 -11.42
CA LEU A 376 -46.26 -25.29 -12.44
C LEU A 376 -47.37 -24.73 -13.33
N GLU A 377 -48.53 -25.40 -13.37
CA GLU A 377 -49.80 -24.90 -13.92
C GLU A 377 -50.41 -23.81 -13.01
#